data_AF-A0A0N8GQI3-F1
#
_entry.id   AF-A0A0N8GQI3-F1
#
_cell.length_a   1.000
_cell.length_b   1.000
_cell.length_c   1.000
_cell.angle_alpha   90.00
_cell.angle_beta   90.00
_cell.angle_gamma   90.00
#
_symmetry.space_group_name_H-M   'P 1'
#
loop_
_entity.id
_entity.type
_entity.pdbx_description
1 polymer ?
#
loop_
_entity_poly.entity_id
_entity_poly.type
_entity_poly.pdbx_seq_one_letter_code
_entity_poly.pdbx_strand_id
1 'polypeptide(L)'
;MSEFSSYPSTRPPLEKPGMVTALGVLTLVSGIVNILTGLGLTGGLVLGTFGIGLLCAPITVLPAILGVFEILYAIKILANPPVPVQFSQTIAILEICCILFGNVIALVVGILALVFYSDAQVRGYFDALNTPAA
;
A
#
# COMPACT_ATOMS: atom_id res chain seq x y z
N MET A 1 -7.61 -9.85 -53.79
CA MET A 1 -6.90 -10.43 -52.64
C MET A 1 -6.46 -9.26 -51.77
N SER A 2 -7.21 -8.94 -50.72
CA SER A 2 -6.86 -7.89 -49.77
C SER A 2 -6.01 -8.51 -48.66
N GLU A 3 -4.72 -8.18 -48.66
CA GLU A 3 -3.77 -8.61 -47.63
C GLU A 3 -4.20 -8.04 -46.27
N PHE A 4 -4.66 -8.92 -45.39
CA PHE A 4 -4.92 -8.62 -43.99
C PHE A 4 -3.56 -8.51 -43.30
N SER A 5 -3.02 -7.29 -43.23
CA SER A 5 -1.76 -7.02 -42.53
C SER A 5 -1.98 -7.12 -41.03
N SER A 6 -1.75 -8.31 -40.48
CA SER A 6 -1.76 -8.61 -39.05
C SER A 6 -0.53 -7.96 -38.39
N TYR A 7 -0.57 -6.66 -38.11
CA TYR A 7 0.44 -6.07 -37.23
C TYR A 7 0.27 -6.68 -35.83
N PRO A 8 1.32 -7.30 -35.24
CA PRO A 8 1.25 -7.70 -33.85
C PRO A 8 1.02 -6.43 -33.02
N SER A 9 -0.09 -6.36 -32.30
CA SER A 9 -0.36 -5.28 -31.34
C SER A 9 0.53 -5.50 -30.12
N THR A 10 1.83 -5.22 -30.26
CA THR A 10 2.73 -5.14 -29.11
C THR A 10 2.35 -3.89 -28.34
N ARG A 11 1.54 -4.04 -27.28
CA ARG A 11 1.34 -2.98 -26.29
C ARG A 11 2.74 -2.50 -25.86
N PRO A 12 3.02 -1.18 -25.90
CA PRO A 12 4.31 -0.68 -25.43
C PRO A 12 4.53 -1.15 -23.98
N PRO A 13 5.77 -1.47 -23.57
CA PRO A 13 6.07 -1.86 -22.21
C PRO A 13 5.48 -0.82 -21.24
N LEU A 14 4.69 -1.28 -20.27
CA LEU A 14 4.08 -0.39 -19.29
C LEU A 14 5.20 0.16 -18.38
N GLU A 15 5.69 1.35 -18.71
CA GLU A 15 6.71 2.03 -17.94
C GLU A 15 6.15 2.44 -16.59
N LYS A 16 6.80 1.98 -15.50
CA LYS A 16 6.37 2.25 -14.13
C LYS A 16 6.89 3.64 -13.70
N PRO A 17 6.01 4.62 -13.41
CA PRO A 17 6.43 5.93 -12.94
C PRO A 17 7.24 5.82 -11.65
N GLY A 18 8.26 6.66 -11.49
CA GLY A 18 9.06 6.71 -10.25
C GLY A 18 8.22 6.96 -9.00
N MET A 19 7.13 7.74 -9.12
CA MET A 19 6.18 7.98 -8.03
C MET A 19 5.43 6.70 -7.60
N VAL A 20 5.15 5.78 -8.52
CA VAL A 20 4.54 4.48 -8.19
C VAL A 20 5.53 3.59 -7.46
N THR A 21 6.80 3.60 -7.88
CA THR A 21 7.86 2.89 -7.15
C THR A 21 8.06 3.49 -5.75
N ALA A 22 8.06 4.82 -5.64
CA ALA A 22 8.14 5.52 -4.35
C ALA A 22 6.95 5.16 -3.46
N LEU A 23 5.72 5.13 -3.99
CA LEU A 23 4.52 4.68 -3.27
C LEU A 23 4.73 3.27 -2.71
N GLY A 24 5.17 2.32 -3.55
CA GLY A 24 5.42 0.95 -3.12
C GLY A 24 6.45 0.85 -1.99
N VAL A 25 7.57 1.57 -2.10
CA VAL A 25 8.63 1.54 -1.07
C VAL A 25 8.16 2.22 0.22
N LEU A 26 7.52 3.38 0.14
CA LEU A 26 7.03 4.11 1.31
C LEU A 26 5.97 3.30 2.06
N THR A 27 5.02 2.71 1.34
CA THR A 27 4.00 1.85 1.95
C THR A 27 4.61 0.57 2.53
N LEU A 28 5.66 0.00 1.92
CA LEU A 28 6.36 -1.14 2.52
C LEU A 28 7.01 -0.78 3.87
N VAL A 29 7.71 0.34 3.92
CA VAL A 29 8.36 0.83 5.15
C VAL A 29 7.31 1.15 6.20
N SER A 30 6.23 1.83 5.83
CA SER A 30 5.07 2.09 6.70
C SER A 30 4.50 0.80 7.27
N GLY A 31 4.31 -0.22 6.43
CA GLY A 31 3.83 -1.56 6.82
C GLY A 31 4.67 -2.22 7.89
N ILE A 32 5.99 -2.18 7.74
CA ILE A 32 6.91 -2.72 8.75
C ILE A 32 6.78 -1.94 10.05
N VAL A 33 6.79 -0.60 10.00
CA VAL A 33 6.67 0.25 11.20
C VAL A 33 5.32 0.04 11.89
N ASN A 34 4.23 -0.10 11.13
CA ASN A 34 2.89 -0.35 11.63
C ASN A 34 2.76 -1.70 12.35
N ILE A 35 3.36 -2.76 11.80
CA ILE A 35 3.46 -4.07 12.48
C ILE A 35 4.24 -3.96 13.78
N LEU A 36 5.43 -3.36 13.74
CA LEU A 36 6.28 -3.22 14.93
C LEU A 36 5.61 -2.37 16.01
N THR A 37 4.94 -1.28 15.61
CA THR A 37 4.23 -0.38 16.53
C THR A 37 3.00 -1.06 17.13
N GLY A 38 2.17 -1.72 16.32
CA GLY A 38 0.97 -2.40 16.81
C GLY A 38 1.29 -3.59 17.73
N LEU A 39 2.28 -4.40 17.38
CA LEU A 39 2.74 -5.50 18.24
C LEU A 39 3.46 -4.98 19.49
N GLY A 40 4.27 -3.92 19.36
CA GLY A 40 4.97 -3.28 20.47
C GLY A 40 4.01 -2.65 21.49
N LEU A 41 3.01 -1.90 21.03
CA LEU A 41 1.97 -1.32 21.89
C LEU A 41 1.14 -2.40 22.57
N THR A 42 0.67 -3.39 21.81
CA THR A 42 -0.15 -4.48 22.35
C THR A 42 0.64 -5.30 23.36
N GLY A 43 1.85 -5.74 23.01
CA GLY A 43 2.73 -6.50 23.89
C GLY A 43 3.12 -5.69 25.12
N GLY A 44 3.46 -4.41 24.95
CA GLY A 44 3.79 -3.50 26.05
C GLY A 44 2.64 -3.33 27.04
N LEU A 45 1.40 -3.14 26.56
CA LEU A 45 0.22 -3.05 27.43
C LEU A 45 -0.06 -4.39 28.13
N VAL A 46 -0.09 -5.50 27.41
CA VAL A 46 -0.40 -6.81 27.98
C VAL A 46 0.62 -7.18 29.06
N LEU A 47 1.91 -7.02 28.79
CA LEU A 47 2.97 -7.34 29.74
C LEU A 47 3.02 -6.34 30.90
N GLY A 48 2.88 -5.03 30.62
CA GLY A 48 2.93 -3.98 31.63
C GLY A 48 1.74 -3.97 32.60
N THR A 49 0.62 -4.57 32.21
CA THR A 49 -0.60 -4.67 33.04
C THR A 49 -0.86 -6.09 33.54
N PHE A 50 0.13 -6.99 33.49
CA PHE A 50 0.03 -8.39 33.91
C PHE A 50 -1.18 -9.14 33.29
N GLY A 51 -1.44 -8.89 32.00
CA GLY A 51 -2.48 -9.58 31.23
C GLY A 51 -3.83 -8.86 31.16
N ILE A 52 -4.07 -7.83 31.98
CA ILE A 52 -5.34 -7.05 31.92
C ILE A 52 -5.49 -6.32 30.58
N GLY A 53 -4.36 -5.89 30.02
CA GLY A 53 -4.27 -5.21 28.72
C GLY A 53 -4.69 -6.09 27.53
N LEU A 54 -4.99 -7.37 27.75
CA LEU A 54 -5.56 -8.21 26.70
C LEU A 54 -6.96 -7.72 26.29
N LEU A 55 -7.68 -7.04 27.19
CA LEU A 55 -9.00 -6.45 26.89
C LEU A 55 -8.92 -5.33 25.83
N CYS A 56 -7.81 -4.59 25.78
CA CYS A 56 -7.58 -3.55 24.78
C CYS A 56 -6.77 -4.03 23.57
N ALA A 57 -6.31 -5.29 23.56
CA ALA A 57 -5.57 -5.88 22.44
C ALA A 57 -6.28 -5.74 21.08
N PRO A 58 -7.63 -5.88 20.95
CA PRO A 58 -8.31 -5.69 19.68
C PRO A 58 -8.15 -4.29 19.09
N ILE A 59 -7.93 -3.27 19.93
CA ILE A 59 -7.74 -1.88 19.50
C ILE A 59 -6.26 -1.63 19.20
N THR A 60 -5.36 -2.06 20.07
CA THR A 60 -3.92 -1.78 19.92
C THR A 60 -3.25 -2.60 18.82
N VAL A 61 -3.88 -3.70 18.37
CA VAL A 61 -3.39 -4.52 17.26
C VAL A 61 -3.76 -3.98 15.88
N LEU A 62 -4.70 -3.01 15.80
CA LEU A 62 -5.18 -2.46 14.53
C LEU A 62 -4.06 -1.95 13.61
N PRO A 63 -3.04 -1.20 14.10
CA PRO A 63 -1.91 -0.80 13.27
C PRO A 63 -1.16 -2.00 12.69
N ALA A 64 -1.03 -3.11 13.43
CA ALA A 64 -0.35 -4.29 12.92
C ALA A 64 -1.12 -4.98 11.79
N ILE A 65 -2.46 -5.03 11.90
CA ILE A 65 -3.32 -5.56 10.84
C ILE A 65 -3.21 -4.69 9.58
N LEU A 66 -3.26 -3.37 9.73
CA LEU A 66 -3.04 -2.44 8.62
C LEU A 66 -1.67 -2.66 7.96
N GLY A 67 -0.62 -2.83 8.77
CA GLY A 67 0.72 -3.04 8.25
C GLY A 67 0.87 -4.31 7.40
N VAL A 68 0.11 -5.37 7.69
CA VAL A 68 0.03 -6.55 6.81
C VAL A 68 -0.59 -6.19 5.46
N PHE A 69 -1.68 -5.43 5.44
CA PHE A 69 -2.30 -4.98 4.19
C PHE A 69 -1.38 -4.08 3.37
N GLU A 70 -0.62 -3.21 4.02
CA GLU A 70 0.39 -2.35 3.39
C GLU A 70 1.51 -3.15 2.75
N ILE A 71 2.06 -4.14 3.45
CA ILE A 71 3.08 -5.03 2.87
C ILE A 71 2.51 -5.76 1.65
N LEU A 72 1.32 -6.35 1.77
CA LEU A 72 0.67 -7.06 0.65
C LEU A 72 0.36 -6.16 -0.54
N TYR A 73 0.05 -4.89 -0.30
CA TYR A 73 -0.16 -3.90 -1.34
C TYR A 73 1.17 -3.48 -1.99
N ALA A 74 2.19 -3.21 -1.18
CA ALA A 74 3.51 -2.79 -1.63
C ALA A 74 4.21 -3.85 -2.48
N ILE A 75 4.15 -5.13 -2.08
CA ILE A 75 4.75 -6.22 -2.89
C ILE A 75 4.09 -6.32 -4.27
N LYS A 76 2.79 -6.05 -4.39
CA LYS A 76 2.09 -6.05 -5.67
C LYS A 76 2.48 -4.85 -6.54
N ILE A 77 2.62 -3.67 -5.94
CA ILE A 77 3.12 -2.49 -6.65
C ILE A 77 4.56 -2.71 -7.11
N LEU A 78 5.43 -3.27 -6.28
CA LEU A 78 6.86 -3.42 -6.60
C LEU A 78 7.16 -4.66 -7.47
N ALA A 79 6.16 -5.49 -7.76
CA ALA A 79 6.32 -6.68 -8.58
C ALA A 79 6.84 -6.35 -9.99
N ASN A 80 7.74 -7.21 -10.47
CA ASN A 80 8.23 -7.24 -11.83
C ASN A 80 8.24 -8.71 -12.31
N PRO A 81 7.36 -9.15 -13.23
CA PRO A 81 6.46 -8.34 -14.06
C PRO A 81 5.32 -7.66 -13.28
N PRO A 82 4.72 -6.56 -13.81
CA PRO A 82 3.63 -5.84 -13.15
C PRO A 82 2.41 -6.74 -12.91
N VAL A 83 1.87 -6.71 -11.69
CA VAL A 83 0.67 -7.45 -11.30
C VAL A 83 -0.51 -6.48 -11.20
N PRO A 84 -1.71 -6.81 -11.72
CA PRO A 84 -2.89 -5.98 -11.57
C PRO A 84 -3.18 -5.65 -10.10
N VAL A 85 -3.22 -4.36 -9.80
CA VAL A 85 -3.50 -3.84 -8.47
C VAL A 85 -4.15 -2.46 -8.59
N GLN A 86 -5.16 -2.19 -7.77
CA GLN A 86 -5.84 -0.90 -7.71
C GLN A 86 -5.29 -0.05 -6.56
N PHE A 87 -5.32 1.26 -6.72
CA PHE A 87 -5.03 2.16 -5.62
C PHE A 87 -6.04 1.99 -4.48
N SER A 88 -5.53 1.82 -3.25
CA SER A 88 -6.37 1.64 -2.06
C SER A 88 -6.39 2.90 -1.22
N GLN A 89 -7.37 3.76 -1.49
CA GLN A 89 -7.59 4.97 -0.70
C GLN A 89 -7.89 4.65 0.77
N THR A 90 -8.52 3.49 1.03
CA THR A 90 -8.78 3.00 2.39
C THR A 90 -7.49 2.77 3.17
N ILE A 91 -6.46 2.18 2.55
CA ILE A 91 -5.16 1.98 3.23
C ILE A 91 -4.55 3.34 3.58
N ALA A 92 -4.52 4.28 2.65
CA ALA A 92 -3.96 5.62 2.88
C ALA A 92 -4.70 6.39 3.99
N ILE A 93 -6.03 6.26 4.09
CA ILE A 93 -6.81 6.88 5.18
C ILE A 93 -6.51 6.20 6.52
N LEU A 94 -6.40 4.87 6.54
CA LEU A 94 -6.07 4.13 7.77
C LEU A 94 -4.64 4.46 8.25
N GLU A 95 -3.70 4.69 7.33
CA GLU A 95 -2.35 5.20 7.64
C GLU A 95 -2.40 6.54 8.36
N ILE A 96 -3.23 7.46 7.88
CA ILE A 96 -3.45 8.76 8.53
C ILE A 96 -4.03 8.56 9.94
N CYS A 97 -4.97 7.63 10.11
CA CYS A 97 -5.55 7.30 11.41
C CYS A 97 -4.55 6.67 12.39
N CYS A 98 -3.44 6.10 11.94
CA CYS A 98 -2.40 5.54 12.81
C CYS A 98 -1.71 6.59 13.70
N ILE A 99 -1.93 7.89 13.45
CA ILE A 99 -1.52 8.96 14.38
C ILE A 99 -2.14 8.81 15.78
N LEU A 100 -3.34 8.20 15.88
CA LEU A 100 -4.00 7.92 17.16
C LEU A 100 -3.21 6.93 18.03
N PHE A 101 -2.33 6.15 17.39
CA PHE A 101 -1.42 5.20 18.04
C PHE A 101 0.02 5.76 18.13
N GLY A 102 0.21 7.05 17.84
CA GLY A 102 1.52 7.72 17.89
C GLY A 102 2.41 7.46 16.68
N ASN A 103 1.91 6.83 15.61
CA ASN A 103 2.71 6.55 14.42
C ASN A 103 2.68 7.71 13.42
N VAL A 104 3.59 8.66 13.60
CA VAL A 104 3.74 9.83 12.71
C VAL A 104 4.27 9.45 11.33
N ILE A 105 5.02 8.36 11.21
CA ILE A 105 5.56 7.90 9.93
C ILE A 105 4.40 7.45 9.02
N ALA A 106 3.50 6.61 9.53
CA ALA A 106 2.31 6.18 8.80
C ALA A 106 1.45 7.38 8.36
N LEU A 107 1.27 8.38 9.24
CA LEU A 107 0.57 9.62 8.87
C LEU A 107 1.16 10.30 7.62
N VAL A 108 2.48 10.48 7.60
CA VAL A 108 3.15 11.11 6.46
C VAL A 108 3.01 10.27 5.19
N VAL A 109 3.19 8.94 5.30
CA VAL A 109 3.06 8.03 4.16
C VAL A 109 1.65 8.05 3.59
N GLY A 110 0.61 8.03 4.43
CA GLY A 110 -0.78 8.09 3.98
C GLY A 110 -1.10 9.38 3.23
N ILE A 111 -0.58 10.53 3.69
CA ILE A 111 -0.72 11.80 2.97
C ILE A 111 0.00 11.74 1.61
N LEU A 112 1.26 11.26 1.58
CA LEU A 112 2.03 11.13 0.34
C LEU A 112 1.33 10.18 -0.65
N ALA A 113 0.71 9.11 -0.18
CA ALA A 113 -0.04 8.18 -1.01
C ALA A 113 -1.24 8.86 -1.71
N LEU A 114 -2.00 9.68 -0.98
CA LEU A 114 -3.10 10.47 -1.55
C LEU A 114 -2.60 11.54 -2.54
N VAL A 115 -1.47 12.17 -2.23
CA VAL A 115 -0.84 13.16 -3.12
C VAL A 115 -0.37 12.50 -4.42
N PHE A 116 0.34 11.37 -4.33
CA PHE A 116 0.80 10.63 -5.51
C PHE A 116 -0.36 10.11 -6.34
N TYR A 117 -1.45 9.66 -5.72
CA TYR A 117 -2.64 9.26 -6.46
C TYR A 117 -3.36 10.43 -7.13
N SER A 118 -3.10 11.67 -6.74
CA SER A 118 -3.64 12.86 -7.42
C SER A 118 -2.88 13.19 -8.71
N ASP A 119 -1.71 12.60 -8.94
CA ASP A 119 -0.92 12.78 -10.16
C ASP A 119 -1.50 11.98 -11.35
N ALA A 120 -1.56 12.64 -12.52
CA ALA A 120 -2.14 12.06 -13.72
C ALA A 120 -1.35 10.84 -14.26
N GLN A 121 -0.02 10.83 -14.12
CA GLN A 121 0.81 9.71 -14.56
C GLN A 121 0.59 8.47 -13.69
N VAL A 122 0.44 8.67 -12.37
CA VAL A 122 0.16 7.58 -11.43
C VAL A 122 -1.21 6.97 -11.71
N ARG A 123 -2.25 7.78 -11.92
CA ARG A 123 -3.58 7.30 -12.31
C ARG A 123 -3.55 6.54 -13.62
N GLY A 124 -2.95 7.13 -14.66
CA GLY A 124 -2.83 6.50 -15.97
C GLY A 124 -2.08 5.17 -15.92
N TYR A 125 -1.07 5.05 -15.06
CA TYR A 125 -0.38 3.78 -14.83
C TYR A 125 -1.30 2.71 -14.24
N PHE A 126 -2.04 3.02 -13.17
CA PHE A 126 -2.97 2.07 -12.56
C PHE A 126 -4.12 1.69 -13.52
N ASP A 127 -4.64 2.64 -14.30
CA ASP A 127 -5.69 2.37 -15.29
C ASP A 127 -5.20 1.43 -16.39
N ALA A 128 -4.01 1.71 -16.95
CA ALA A 128 -3.39 0.86 -17.96
C ALA A 128 -3.03 -0.54 -17.43
N LEU A 129 -2.57 -0.63 -16.18
CA LEU A 129 -2.24 -1.89 -15.51
C LEU A 129 -3.46 -2.79 -15.30
N ASN A 130 -4.62 -2.20 -15.02
CA ASN A 130 -5.86 -2.94 -14.76
C ASN A 130 -6.73 -3.13 -16.01
N THR A 131 -6.32 -2.60 -17.17
CA THR A 131 -7.04 -2.81 -18.43
C THR A 131 -6.75 -4.22 -18.96
N PRO A 132 -7.77 -5.10 -19.11
CA PRO A 132 -7.58 -6.46 -19.61
C PRO A 132 -6.83 -6.46 -20.95
N ALA A 133 -5.96 -7.46 -21.17
CA ALA A 133 -5.48 -7.75 -22.51
C ALA A 133 -6.71 -8.08 -23.38
N ALA A 134 -6.92 -7.31 -24.43
CA ALA A 134 -7.97 -7.57 -25.41
C ALA A 134 -7.59 -8.77 -26.27
#